data_AF-A0A7X6VFS7-F1
#
_entry.id   AF-A0A7X6VFS7-F1
#
_cell.length_a   1.000
_cell.length_b   1.000
_cell.length_c   1.000
_cell.angle_alpha   90.00
_cell.angle_beta   90.00
_cell.angle_gamma   90.00
#
_symmetry.space_group_name_H-M   'P 1'
#
loop_
_entity.id
_entity.type
_entity.pdbx_description
1 polymer ?
#
loop_
_entity_poly.entity_id
_entity_poly.type
_entity_poly.pdbx_seq_one_letter_code
_entity_poly.pdbx_strand_id
1 'polypeptide(L)'
;MKKRIVFVCTGNTCRSPMAEAIFKDIIIEKGIKEKYEVSSAGVYAFDGDPAAYQAIEVMKNEFGIDIKFHRAKVLDDTDVENADI
;
A
#
# COMPACT_ATOMS: atom_id res chain seq x y z
N MET A 1 -4.54 3.06 20.47
CA MET A 1 -3.30 2.80 19.73
C MET A 1 -3.68 2.19 18.39
N LYS A 2 -3.13 2.69 17.28
CA LYS A 2 -3.39 2.15 15.93
C LYS A 2 -2.48 0.96 15.69
N LYS A 3 -3.00 -0.10 15.07
CA LYS A 3 -2.20 -1.24 14.63
C LYS A 3 -1.56 -0.90 13.29
N ARG A 4 -0.23 -0.97 13.21
CA ARG A 4 0.58 -0.61 12.03
C ARG A 4 0.79 -1.83 11.14
N ILE A 5 0.48 -1.72 9.87
CA ILE A 5 0.59 -2.80 8.88
C ILE A 5 1.43 -2.30 7.69
N VAL A 6 2.44 -3.08 7.29
CA VAL A 6 3.21 -2.81 6.08
C VAL A 6 3.02 -3.92 5.04
N PHE A 7 2.51 -3.57 3.87
CA PHE A 7 2.45 -4.50 2.74
C PHE A 7 3.77 -4.47 1.96
N VAL A 8 4.41 -5.63 1.79
CA VAL A 8 5.70 -5.73 1.11
C VAL A 8 5.57 -6.52 -0.18
N CYS A 9 6.17 -6.01 -1.26
CA CYS A 9 6.42 -6.80 -2.47
C CYS A 9 7.82 -6.52 -3.03
N THR A 10 8.11 -6.91 -4.27
CA THR A 10 9.43 -6.66 -4.87
C THR A 10 9.66 -5.19 -5.19
N GLY A 11 8.86 -4.59 -6.07
CA GLY A 11 9.11 -3.23 -6.57
C GLY A 11 8.24 -2.12 -5.98
N ASN A 12 7.28 -2.44 -5.13
CA ASN A 12 6.27 -1.49 -4.62
C ASN A 12 5.50 -0.69 -5.70
N THR A 13 5.35 -1.26 -6.89
CA THR A 13 4.63 -0.64 -8.02
C THR A 13 3.32 -1.34 -8.39
N CYS A 14 3.12 -2.60 -7.98
CA CYS A 14 1.90 -3.37 -8.29
C CYS A 14 1.22 -3.89 -7.01
N ARG A 15 1.68 -5.04 -6.51
CA ARG A 15 0.94 -5.84 -5.50
C ARG A 15 0.79 -5.12 -4.16
N SER A 16 1.87 -4.60 -3.59
CA SER A 16 1.80 -3.97 -2.28
C SER A 16 1.02 -2.65 -2.25
N PRO A 17 1.13 -1.72 -3.23
CA PRO A 17 0.26 -0.54 -3.24
C PRO A 17 -1.22 -0.86 -3.51
N MET A 18 -1.51 -1.89 -4.32
CA MET A 18 -2.88 -2.39 -4.47
C MET A 18 -3.44 -2.91 -3.14
N ALA A 19 -2.67 -3.73 -2.42
CA ALA A 19 -3.08 -4.28 -1.13
C ALA A 19 -3.31 -3.18 -0.07
N GLU A 20 -2.42 -2.19 0.01
CA GLU A 20 -2.57 -1.03 0.87
C GLU A 20 -3.89 -0.28 0.58
N ALA A 21 -4.15 0.02 -0.69
CA ALA A 21 -5.31 0.79 -1.11
C ALA A 21 -6.62 0.01 -0.88
N ILE A 22 -6.67 -1.28 -1.23
CA ILE A 22 -7.83 -2.16 -0.96
C ILE A 22 -8.08 -2.27 0.54
N PHE A 23 -7.04 -2.49 1.35
CA PHE A 23 -7.22 -2.62 2.79
C PHE A 23 -7.70 -1.31 3.42
N LYS A 24 -7.18 -0.16 2.98
CA LYS A 24 -7.65 1.16 3.40
C LYS A 24 -9.14 1.37 3.10
N ASP A 25 -9.59 0.94 1.93
CA ASP A 25 -11.01 1.00 1.56
C ASP A 25 -11.87 0.12 2.47
N ILE A 26 -11.48 -1.15 2.67
CA ILE A 26 -12.18 -2.10 3.55
C ILE A 26 -12.32 -1.57 4.99
N ILE A 27 -11.28 -0.98 5.57
CA ILE A 27 -11.36 -0.46 6.96
C ILE A 27 -12.20 0.81 7.06
N ILE A 28 -12.33 1.58 5.98
CA ILE A 28 -13.25 2.72 5.90
C ILE A 28 -14.68 2.21 5.87
N GLU A 29 -15.00 1.27 4.96
CA GLU A 29 -16.33 0.67 4.85
C GLU A 29 -16.80 0.03 6.17
N LYS A 30 -15.87 -0.63 6.88
CA LYS A 30 -16.16 -1.26 8.18
C LYS A 30 -16.20 -0.29 9.36
N GLY A 31 -15.93 1.00 9.17
CA GLY A 31 -15.91 2.00 10.25
C GLY A 31 -14.81 1.77 11.30
N ILE A 32 -13.71 1.11 10.91
CA ILE A 32 -12.60 0.76 11.81
C ILE A 32 -11.27 1.39 11.41
N LYS A 33 -11.28 2.35 10.49
CA LYS A 33 -10.08 3.09 10.03
C LYS A 33 -9.21 3.59 11.18
N GLU A 34 -9.82 4.12 12.24
CA GLU A 34 -9.06 4.67 13.38
C GLU A 34 -8.30 3.63 14.21
N LYS A 35 -8.50 2.34 13.94
CA LYS A 35 -7.75 1.25 14.57
C LYS A 35 -6.48 0.86 13.81
N TYR A 36 -6.28 1.35 12.59
CA TYR A 36 -5.19 0.90 11.73
C TYR A 36 -4.40 2.06 11.12
N GLU A 37 -3.11 1.82 10.90
CA GLU A 37 -2.21 2.63 10.09
C GLU A 37 -1.57 1.68 9.07
N VAL A 38 -1.57 2.07 7.80
CA VAL A 38 -1.31 1.14 6.69
C VAL A 38 -0.40 1.81 5.68
N SER A 39 0.70 1.14 5.36
CA SER A 39 1.70 1.54 4.37
C SER A 39 2.08 0.37 3.45
N SER A 40 2.84 0.67 2.41
CA SER A 40 3.47 -0.35 1.56
C SER A 40 4.90 0.04 1.21
N ALA A 41 5.72 -0.99 0.98
CA ALA A 41 7.11 -0.83 0.58
C ALA A 41 7.57 -1.99 -0.33
N GLY A 42 8.80 -1.90 -0.84
CA GLY A 42 9.38 -2.87 -1.75
C GLY A 42 10.81 -3.24 -1.42
N VAL A 43 11.13 -4.53 -1.39
CA VAL A 43 12.49 -5.04 -1.08
C VAL A 43 13.53 -4.72 -2.16
N TYR A 44 13.07 -4.37 -3.37
CA TYR A 44 13.88 -3.98 -4.50
C TYR A 44 13.12 -2.93 -5.34
N ALA A 45 12.64 -1.89 -4.66
CA ALA A 45 11.98 -0.76 -5.29
C ALA A 45 13.01 0.29 -5.75
N PHE A 46 12.55 1.22 -6.56
CA PHE A 46 13.23 2.49 -6.81
C PHE A 46 12.34 3.59 -6.24
N ASP A 47 12.87 4.38 -5.30
CA ASP A 47 12.08 5.40 -4.63
C ASP A 47 11.49 6.40 -5.63
N GLY A 48 10.19 6.65 -5.50
CA GLY A 48 9.47 7.59 -6.35
C GLY A 48 8.95 6.99 -7.67
N ASP A 49 9.22 5.72 -7.98
CA ASP A 49 8.63 5.10 -9.16
C ASP A 49 7.09 5.12 -9.07
N PRO A 50 6.39 5.39 -10.18
CA PRO A 50 4.93 5.37 -10.18
C PRO A 50 4.42 3.92 -10.01
N ALA A 51 3.17 3.79 -9.56
CA ALA A 51 2.46 2.53 -9.71
C ALA A 51 2.45 2.08 -11.18
N ALA A 52 2.56 0.78 -11.42
CA ALA A 52 2.52 0.22 -12.76
C ALA A 52 1.17 0.53 -13.41
N TYR A 53 1.19 0.82 -14.71
CA TYR A 53 0.00 1.20 -15.45
C TYR A 53 -1.14 0.18 -15.31
N GLN A 54 -0.82 -1.11 -15.41
CA GLN A 54 -1.81 -2.19 -15.27
C GLN A 54 -2.40 -2.25 -13.85
N ALA A 55 -1.62 -1.92 -12.82
CA ALA A 55 -2.12 -1.87 -11.45
C ALA A 55 -3.10 -0.70 -11.28
N ILE A 56 -2.79 0.47 -11.84
CA ILE A 56 -3.69 1.63 -11.84
C ILE A 56 -5.00 1.30 -12.57
N GLU A 57 -4.91 0.68 -13.75
CA GLU A 57 -6.06 0.32 -14.58
C GLU A 57 -6.98 -0.67 -13.85
N VAL A 58 -6.43 -1.77 -13.32
CA VAL A 58 -7.21 -2.77 -12.58
C VAL A 58 -7.84 -2.19 -11.32
N MET A 59 -7.09 -1.42 -10.52
CA MET A 59 -7.63 -0.80 -9.31
C MET A 59 -8.78 0.16 -9.62
N LYS A 60 -8.65 0.95 -10.68
CA LYS A 60 -9.69 1.89 -11.08
C LYS A 60 -10.93 1.20 -11.64
N ASN A 61 -10.75 0.19 -12.49
CA ASN A 61 -11.85 -0.44 -13.22
C ASN A 61 -12.61 -1.47 -12.38
N GLU A 62 -11.89 -2.27 -11.58
CA GLU A 62 -12.49 -3.38 -10.82
C GLU A 62 -12.84 -2.99 -9.38
N PHE A 63 -12.09 -2.05 -8.78
CA PHE A 63 -12.27 -1.65 -7.37
C PHE A 63 -12.74 -0.20 -7.21
N GLY A 64 -12.76 0.61 -8.27
CA GLY A 64 -13.12 2.03 -8.17
C GLY A 64 -12.10 2.89 -7.41
N ILE A 65 -10.87 2.40 -7.21
CA ILE A 65 -9.83 3.06 -6.42
C ILE A 65 -8.71 3.56 -7.32
N ASP A 66 -8.37 4.86 -7.24
CA ASP A 66 -7.28 5.46 -8.04
C ASP A 66 -5.96 5.48 -7.26
N ILE A 67 -4.98 4.69 -7.72
CA ILE A 67 -3.63 4.64 -7.14
C ILE A 67 -2.58 5.37 -7.98
N LYS A 68 -2.95 6.23 -8.95
CA LYS A 68 -1.98 6.91 -9.84
C LYS A 68 -0.94 7.79 -9.13
N PHE A 69 -1.28 8.24 -7.92
CA PHE A 69 -0.40 9.08 -7.10
C PHE A 69 0.46 8.27 -6.14
N HIS A 70 0.32 6.94 -6.11
CA HIS A 70 1.26 6.08 -5.40
C HIS A 70 2.68 6.31 -5.90
N ARG A 71 3.63 6.30 -4.97
CA ARG A 71 5.05 6.40 -5.24
C ARG A 71 5.75 5.28 -4.48
N ALA A 72 6.52 4.49 -5.22
CA ALA A 72 7.24 3.38 -4.65
C ALA A 72 8.18 3.87 -3.54
N LYS A 73 8.27 3.10 -2.46
CA LYS A 73 9.21 3.27 -1.37
C LYS A 73 10.04 1.99 -1.22
N VAL A 74 11.36 2.13 -1.10
CA VAL A 74 12.26 1.06 -0.69
C VAL A 74 11.97 0.69 0.76
N LEU A 75 11.82 -0.61 1.03
CA LEU A 75 11.66 -1.12 2.38
C LEU A 75 12.94 -0.86 3.18
N ASP A 76 12.80 -0.23 4.35
CA ASP A 76 13.89 -0.02 5.29
C ASP A 76 13.61 -0.68 6.65
N ASP A 77 14.62 -0.71 7.53
CA ASP A 77 14.49 -1.32 8.86
C ASP A 77 13.41 -0.63 9.71
N THR A 78 13.21 0.68 9.52
CA THR A 78 12.21 1.43 10.30
C THR A 78 10.79 1.05 9.92
N ASP A 79 10.53 0.66 8.67
CA ASP A 79 9.23 0.12 8.26
C ASP A 79 8.91 -1.18 9.01
N VAL A 80 9.91 -2.06 9.16
CA VAL A 80 9.75 -3.37 9.82
C VAL A 80 9.65 -3.20 11.33
N GLU A 81 10.53 -2.41 11.95
CA GLU A 81 10.53 -2.17 13.40
C GLU A 81 9.24 -1.49 13.88
N ASN A 82 8.63 -0.66 13.03
CA ASN A 82 7.37 0.00 13.36
C ASN A 82 6.14 -0.83 13.03
N ALA A 83 6.25 -1.90 12.23
CA ALA A 83 5.10 -2.71 11.87
C ALA A 83 4.67 -3.64 13.03
N ASP A 84 3.36 -3.74 13.27
CA ASP A 84 2.80 -4.81 14.09
C ASP A 84 2.52 -6.07 13.25
N ILE A 85 2.39 -5.90 11.92
CA ILE A 85 2.21 -6.94 10.89
C ILE A 85 2.96 -6.55 9.63
#